data_AF-A0A9E2GU21-F1
#
_entry.id   AF-A0A9E2GU21-F1
#
_cell.length_a   1.000
_cell.length_b   1.000
_cell.length_c   1.000
_cell.angle_alpha   90.00
_cell.angle_beta   90.00
_cell.angle_gamma   90.00
#
_symmetry.space_group_name_H-M   'P 1'
#
loop_
_entity.id
_entity.type
_entity.pdbx_description
1 polymer ?
#
loop_
_entity_poly.entity_id
_entity_poly.type
_entity_poly.pdbx_seq_one_letter_code
_entity_poly.pdbx_strand_id
1 'polypeptide(L)'
;MKAFFAPLLLFALCGVLGAACESAPADTVEFTPAVAPMIGTNEDGADRDCRIVLLDLARPSNNTGGWETLGSTWVWRGHIDVRTSELDEGARPAVLFHYGSDPTWWEAELQPAEGALAGFSRFAFALYDHVPSPGMSGTSLTRAVVEVIPVLTRGDHRLFDHNRNPGEWDNYVLNLNNGFLIPWDAGVCSLVPQAPVIDPLAAAPRATISFPAAGSPELTGRLVAGGVVTVVYEPERMTTCRDTHNGYPAWDLRAFVKFNPSGVVLDQSVRSFVTNNGTPTTTAFALPADFIIPADTTSLELWFWNSGIGGGYACQDYDSQAGANYPYAVFPAPGWIGGAKIMLSRSASQLCQSDAPDYNGPFSFGSWERTRTTFTSLCFEVWQEGVTDLANPNLWQDLDVQVHYRYAGQEAFATEYVSLFDQVGNNARYGLDLRPLDPFAMYYCPDVPTTEYTSASGEQMVQSPIEFYFTVNGAIFVPENALFGGNYQDYAASSFRDENCQ
;
A
#
# COMPACT_ATOMS: atom_id res chain seq x y z
N MET A 1 -29.02 -53.50 48.80
CA MET A 1 -29.02 -53.33 47.33
C MET A 1 -27.70 -52.70 46.93
N LYS A 2 -27.12 -53.21 45.84
CA LYS A 2 -25.77 -52.95 45.35
C LYS A 2 -25.58 -51.48 44.92
N ALA A 3 -24.42 -50.90 45.20
CA ALA A 3 -23.86 -49.82 44.39
C ALA A 3 -22.33 -49.90 44.42
N PHE A 4 -21.74 -49.79 43.24
CA PHE A 4 -20.37 -50.15 42.88
C PHE A 4 -19.31 -49.18 43.42
N PHE A 5 -18.18 -49.74 43.82
CA PHE A 5 -16.88 -49.07 43.86
C PHE A 5 -16.35 -48.91 42.43
N ALA A 6 -15.86 -47.72 42.07
CA ALA A 6 -15.01 -47.50 40.90
C ALA A 6 -13.70 -46.82 41.37
N PRO A 7 -12.52 -47.25 40.90
CA PRO A 7 -11.24 -46.80 41.43
C PRO A 7 -10.74 -45.51 40.76
N LEU A 8 -10.05 -44.70 41.57
CA LEU A 8 -9.21 -43.58 41.18
C LEU A 8 -8.08 -44.08 40.26
N LEU A 9 -8.03 -43.62 39.00
CA LEU A 9 -6.84 -43.76 38.16
C LEU A 9 -6.06 -42.43 38.21
N LEU A 10 -4.88 -42.49 38.82
CA LEU A 10 -3.89 -41.44 38.87
C LEU A 10 -3.11 -41.46 37.54
N PHE A 11 -3.41 -40.56 36.60
CA PHE A 11 -2.57 -40.36 35.42
C PHE A 11 -1.45 -39.37 35.76
N ALA A 12 -0.23 -39.89 35.84
CA ALA A 12 0.98 -39.10 35.83
C ALA A 12 1.14 -38.46 34.45
N LEU A 13 0.99 -37.13 34.38
CA LEU A 13 1.33 -36.34 33.19
C LEU A 13 2.86 -36.24 33.12
N CYS A 14 3.48 -37.16 32.40
CA CYS A 14 4.88 -37.06 32.01
C CYS A 14 4.94 -36.14 30.78
N GLY A 15 5.60 -34.99 30.93
CA GLY A 15 5.80 -34.04 29.85
C GLY A 15 6.64 -34.65 28.73
N VAL A 16 6.07 -34.71 27.53
CA VAL A 16 6.79 -34.93 26.28
C VAL A 16 6.55 -33.70 25.43
N LEU A 17 7.63 -32.95 25.20
CA LEU A 17 7.74 -31.93 24.15
C LEU A 17 7.52 -32.64 22.81
N GLY A 18 6.30 -32.57 22.29
CA GLY A 18 6.00 -32.96 20.92
C GLY A 18 6.40 -31.81 20.00
N ALA A 19 7.56 -31.91 19.35
CA ALA A 19 7.73 -31.32 18.04
C ALA A 19 6.72 -32.03 17.13
N ALA A 20 5.73 -31.30 16.63
CA ALA A 20 4.84 -31.80 15.59
C ALA A 20 5.70 -32.08 14.35
N CYS A 21 5.99 -33.35 14.07
CA CYS A 21 6.37 -33.76 12.73
C CYS A 21 5.16 -33.54 11.83
N GLU A 22 5.16 -32.46 11.06
CA GLU A 22 4.38 -32.40 9.82
C GLU A 22 4.77 -33.61 8.96
N SER A 23 3.83 -34.54 8.82
CA SER A 23 4.02 -35.73 8.00
C SER A 23 4.13 -35.32 6.54
N ALA A 24 5.24 -35.65 5.89
CA ALA A 24 5.43 -35.51 4.45
C ALA A 24 4.33 -36.26 3.67
N PRO A 25 3.86 -35.73 2.51
CA PRO A 25 3.01 -36.50 1.61
C PRO A 25 3.77 -37.75 1.16
N ALA A 26 3.10 -38.90 1.21
CA ALA A 26 3.68 -40.22 0.95
C ALA A 26 3.78 -40.57 -0.55
N ASP A 27 3.34 -39.67 -1.45
CA ASP A 27 3.35 -39.88 -2.89
C ASP A 27 4.07 -38.72 -3.59
N THR A 28 4.99 -39.04 -4.51
CA THR A 28 5.64 -38.06 -5.40
C THR A 28 4.61 -37.53 -6.38
N VAL A 29 4.17 -36.28 -6.19
CA VAL A 29 3.34 -35.58 -7.18
C VAL A 29 4.27 -34.95 -8.21
N GLU A 30 4.07 -35.24 -9.49
CA GLU A 30 4.80 -34.55 -10.56
C GLU A 30 4.34 -33.08 -10.63
N PHE A 31 5.29 -32.14 -10.67
CA PHE A 31 4.95 -30.73 -10.81
C PHE A 31 4.41 -30.44 -12.21
N THR A 32 3.46 -29.51 -12.29
CA THR A 32 2.89 -29.08 -13.57
C THR A 32 3.74 -27.96 -14.18
N PRO A 33 3.99 -27.98 -15.51
CA PRO A 33 4.57 -26.84 -16.20
C PRO A 33 3.72 -25.59 -16.05
N ALA A 34 4.36 -24.45 -15.80
CA ALA A 34 3.74 -23.15 -15.59
C ALA A 34 4.26 -22.10 -16.58
N VAL A 35 3.48 -21.04 -16.77
CA VAL A 35 3.90 -19.89 -17.58
C VAL A 35 4.83 -19.00 -16.77
N ALA A 36 5.99 -18.66 -17.33
CA ALA A 36 6.97 -17.77 -16.69
C ALA A 36 6.35 -16.43 -16.25
N PRO A 37 6.91 -15.76 -15.22
CA PRO A 37 6.56 -14.37 -14.91
C PRO A 37 6.90 -13.45 -16.09
N MET A 38 5.97 -12.59 -16.49
CA MET A 38 6.11 -11.62 -17.59
C MET A 38 5.76 -10.18 -17.15
N ILE A 39 6.05 -9.84 -15.90
CA ILE A 39 5.73 -8.58 -15.22
C ILE A 39 6.08 -7.37 -16.09
N GLY A 40 5.14 -6.46 -16.36
CA GLY A 40 5.40 -5.25 -17.17
C GLY A 40 5.42 -5.46 -18.69
N THR A 41 5.15 -6.66 -19.20
CA THR A 41 4.91 -6.93 -20.64
C THR A 41 3.53 -7.50 -20.95
N ASN A 42 2.75 -7.84 -19.91
CA ASN A 42 1.38 -8.36 -19.99
C ASN A 42 0.57 -7.91 -18.74
N GLU A 43 -0.49 -8.65 -18.41
CA GLU A 43 -1.35 -8.44 -17.23
C GLU A 43 -0.75 -8.95 -15.89
N ASP A 44 0.52 -9.38 -15.87
CA ASP A 44 1.22 -9.75 -14.64
C ASP A 44 1.65 -8.49 -13.87
N GLY A 45 1.31 -8.43 -12.58
CA GLY A 45 1.68 -7.36 -11.67
C GLY A 45 2.65 -7.80 -10.58
N ALA A 46 3.36 -6.83 -10.01
CA ALA A 46 4.19 -7.02 -8.82
C ALA A 46 3.34 -6.71 -7.57
N ASP A 47 3.17 -7.68 -6.68
CA ASP A 47 2.59 -7.49 -5.36
C ASP A 47 3.58 -6.77 -4.45
N ARG A 48 3.19 -5.57 -4.03
CA ARG A 48 3.88 -4.74 -3.03
C ARG A 48 2.96 -4.41 -1.85
N ASP A 49 1.76 -4.98 -1.85
CA ASP A 49 0.71 -4.71 -0.87
C ASP A 49 0.57 -5.87 0.13
N CYS A 50 1.56 -6.78 0.17
CA CYS A 50 1.52 -7.96 1.02
C CYS A 50 0.24 -8.78 0.84
N ARG A 51 -0.15 -9.04 -0.42
CA ARG A 51 -1.26 -9.95 -0.76
C ARG A 51 -0.80 -11.40 -0.74
N ILE A 52 0.43 -11.64 -1.15
CA ILE A 52 1.11 -12.93 -1.09
C ILE A 52 2.60 -12.72 -0.77
N VAL A 53 3.16 -13.49 0.16
CA VAL A 53 4.55 -13.30 0.57
C VAL A 53 5.27 -14.59 0.89
N LEU A 54 6.53 -14.72 0.46
CA LEU A 54 7.44 -15.78 0.86
C LEU A 54 8.11 -15.48 2.19
N LEU A 55 7.81 -16.30 3.21
CA LEU A 55 8.39 -16.16 4.54
C LEU A 55 9.79 -16.78 4.59
N ASP A 56 9.91 -18.02 4.13
CA ASP A 56 11.16 -18.78 4.14
C ASP A 56 11.20 -19.85 3.04
N LEU A 57 12.41 -20.31 2.75
CA LEU A 57 12.64 -21.50 1.94
C LEU A 57 14.03 -22.06 2.23
N ALA A 58 14.10 -23.28 2.73
CA ALA A 58 15.35 -23.89 3.16
C ALA A 58 15.43 -25.36 2.77
N ARG A 59 16.65 -25.91 2.72
CA ARG A 59 16.85 -27.36 2.75
C ARG A 59 16.80 -27.85 4.19
N PRO A 60 15.87 -28.73 4.57
CA PRO A 60 15.86 -29.31 5.90
C PRO A 60 17.07 -30.23 6.12
N SER A 61 17.60 -30.27 7.34
CA SER A 61 18.62 -31.26 7.69
C SER A 61 18.00 -32.65 7.80
N ASN A 62 18.73 -33.67 7.34
CA ASN A 62 18.33 -35.07 7.54
C ASN A 62 18.77 -35.64 8.90
N ASN A 63 19.24 -34.79 9.82
CA ASN A 63 19.75 -35.16 11.16
C ASN A 63 20.95 -36.13 11.17
N THR A 64 21.62 -36.34 10.04
CA THR A 64 22.81 -37.21 9.90
C THR A 64 24.00 -36.49 9.28
N GLY A 65 24.01 -35.16 9.32
CA GLY A 65 25.07 -34.32 8.76
C GLY A 65 24.90 -34.00 7.28
N GLY A 66 23.72 -34.25 6.71
CA GLY A 66 23.33 -33.88 5.35
C GLY A 66 21.96 -33.22 5.27
N TRP A 67 21.42 -33.17 4.06
CA TRP A 67 20.14 -32.55 3.74
C TRP A 67 19.09 -33.60 3.40
N GLU A 68 17.82 -33.27 3.59
CA GLU A 68 16.69 -34.09 3.16
C GLU A 68 16.73 -34.31 1.63
N THR A 69 16.39 -35.52 1.20
CA THR A 69 16.35 -35.92 -0.21
C THR A 69 15.11 -36.74 -0.48
N LEU A 70 14.49 -36.56 -1.65
CA LEU A 70 13.44 -37.42 -2.15
C LEU A 70 13.89 -38.00 -3.49
N GLY A 71 14.00 -39.31 -3.58
CA GLY A 71 14.61 -39.94 -4.75
C GLY A 71 16.06 -39.50 -4.97
N SER A 72 16.32 -38.76 -6.05
CA SER A 72 17.67 -38.33 -6.45
C SER A 72 17.93 -36.82 -6.30
N THR A 73 16.98 -36.09 -5.73
CA THR A 73 16.97 -34.62 -5.61
C THR A 73 17.00 -34.21 -4.14
N TRP A 74 17.49 -33.00 -3.87
CA TRP A 74 17.29 -32.38 -2.55
C TRP A 74 15.85 -31.91 -2.39
N VAL A 75 15.40 -31.84 -1.13
CA VAL A 75 14.11 -31.24 -0.78
C VAL A 75 14.34 -29.84 -0.21
N TRP A 76 13.59 -28.87 -0.73
CA TRP A 76 13.40 -27.56 -0.10
C TRP A 76 12.00 -27.46 0.46
N ARG A 77 11.86 -26.84 1.64
CA ARG A 77 10.57 -26.58 2.29
C ARG A 77 10.50 -25.10 2.65
N GLY A 78 9.33 -24.53 2.48
CA GLY A 78 9.11 -23.12 2.76
C GLY A 78 7.65 -22.83 3.06
N HIS A 79 7.42 -21.60 3.51
CA HIS A 79 6.10 -21.10 3.83
C HIS A 79 5.80 -19.82 3.08
N ILE A 80 4.55 -19.68 2.66
CA ILE A 80 3.99 -18.41 2.21
C ILE A 80 2.83 -18.01 3.12
N ASP A 81 2.62 -16.71 3.26
CA ASP A 81 1.38 -16.15 3.80
C ASP A 81 0.60 -15.48 2.66
N VAL A 82 -0.71 -15.71 2.63
CA VAL A 82 -1.64 -15.13 1.64
C VAL A 82 -2.74 -14.40 2.39
N ARG A 83 -3.02 -13.15 2.00
CA ARG A 83 -4.05 -12.34 2.66
C ARG A 83 -5.40 -13.05 2.56
N THR A 84 -6.12 -13.20 3.67
CA THR A 84 -7.38 -13.99 3.70
C THR A 84 -8.43 -13.44 2.75
N SER A 85 -8.53 -12.11 2.60
CA SER A 85 -9.48 -11.46 1.69
C SER A 85 -9.27 -11.85 0.23
N GLU A 86 -8.03 -12.11 -0.18
CA GLU A 86 -7.74 -12.56 -1.55
C GLU A 86 -8.30 -13.97 -1.81
N LEU A 87 -8.20 -14.86 -0.81
CA LEU A 87 -8.77 -16.21 -0.89
C LEU A 87 -10.30 -16.16 -0.90
N ASP A 88 -10.90 -15.30 -0.08
CA ASP A 88 -12.35 -15.09 -0.02
C ASP A 88 -12.92 -14.58 -1.36
N GLU A 89 -12.11 -13.79 -2.09
CA GLU A 89 -12.42 -13.31 -3.45
C GLU A 89 -12.12 -14.35 -4.55
N GLY A 90 -11.69 -15.55 -4.18
CA GLY A 90 -11.46 -16.68 -5.09
C GLY A 90 -10.10 -16.68 -5.77
N ALA A 91 -9.12 -15.92 -5.26
CA ALA A 91 -7.75 -15.97 -5.77
C ALA A 91 -7.08 -17.31 -5.42
N ARG A 92 -6.26 -17.82 -6.34
CA ARG A 92 -5.51 -19.07 -6.19
C ARG A 92 -4.03 -18.77 -5.96
N PRO A 93 -3.49 -19.01 -4.75
CA PRO A 93 -2.06 -18.90 -4.52
C PRO A 93 -1.31 -20.13 -5.06
N ALA A 94 -0.08 -19.92 -5.51
CA ALA A 94 0.87 -20.96 -5.87
C ALA A 94 2.31 -20.45 -5.71
N VAL A 95 3.30 -21.35 -5.83
CA VAL A 95 4.72 -20.98 -5.92
C VAL A 95 5.27 -21.49 -7.23
N LEU A 96 5.83 -20.58 -8.04
CA LEU A 96 6.52 -20.95 -9.27
C LEU A 96 8.02 -21.06 -9.00
N PHE A 97 8.68 -22.02 -9.65
CA PHE A 97 10.12 -22.14 -9.59
C PHE A 97 10.74 -22.59 -10.91
N HIS A 98 12.01 -22.28 -11.10
CA HIS A 98 12.82 -22.73 -12.23
C HIS A 98 14.24 -23.07 -11.75
N TYR A 99 14.91 -23.99 -12.45
CA TYR A 99 16.28 -24.40 -12.11
C TYR A 99 17.27 -24.20 -13.27
N GLY A 100 18.32 -23.44 -13.00
CA GLY A 100 19.49 -23.31 -13.85
C GLY A 100 19.24 -22.53 -15.14
N SER A 101 19.37 -23.20 -16.28
CA SER A 101 19.12 -22.61 -17.60
C SER A 101 17.91 -23.25 -18.30
N ASP A 102 17.13 -24.06 -17.57
CA ASP A 102 15.88 -24.61 -18.07
C ASP A 102 14.85 -23.46 -18.14
N PRO A 103 14.32 -23.11 -19.33
CA PRO A 103 13.32 -22.06 -19.44
C PRO A 103 11.95 -22.47 -18.86
N THR A 104 11.78 -23.75 -18.51
CA THR A 104 10.53 -24.29 -17.99
C THR A 104 10.34 -23.87 -16.54
N TRP A 105 9.22 -23.21 -16.27
CA TRP A 105 8.75 -22.95 -14.92
C TRP A 105 7.84 -24.07 -14.46
N TRP A 106 7.89 -24.37 -13.16
CA TRP A 106 7.12 -25.41 -12.51
C TRP A 106 6.30 -24.82 -11.38
N GLU A 107 5.11 -25.34 -11.15
CA GLU A 107 4.24 -24.90 -10.06
C GLU A 107 4.28 -25.91 -8.91
N ALA A 108 4.59 -25.44 -7.70
CA ALA A 108 4.54 -26.22 -6.48
C ALA A 108 3.16 -26.13 -5.82
N GLU A 109 2.66 -27.27 -5.35
CA GLU A 109 1.40 -27.35 -4.62
C GLU A 109 1.55 -26.82 -3.19
N LEU A 110 0.51 -26.12 -2.73
CA LEU A 110 0.43 -25.53 -1.40
C LEU A 110 -0.42 -26.39 -0.48
N GLN A 111 0.04 -26.58 0.76
CA GLN A 111 -0.71 -27.24 1.83
C GLN A 111 -1.00 -26.24 2.94
N PRO A 112 -2.24 -26.15 3.46
CA PRO A 112 -2.55 -25.28 4.59
C PRO A 112 -1.64 -25.59 5.79
N ALA A 113 -1.14 -24.55 6.45
CA ALA A 113 -0.27 -24.66 7.61
C ALA A 113 -0.71 -23.68 8.72
N GLU A 114 -0.33 -23.98 9.96
CA GLU A 114 -0.70 -23.17 11.12
C GLU A 114 0.26 -21.98 11.36
N GLY A 115 -0.16 -21.05 12.21
CA GLY A 115 0.69 -19.96 12.70
C GLY A 115 0.75 -18.72 11.81
N ALA A 116 -0.18 -18.59 10.86
CA ALA A 116 -0.35 -17.37 10.06
C ALA A 116 -0.56 -16.14 10.96
N LEU A 117 -0.10 -14.97 10.49
CA LEU A 117 -0.48 -13.71 11.12
C LEU A 117 -2.00 -13.48 10.98
N ALA A 118 -2.60 -12.70 11.89
CA ALA A 118 -3.99 -12.28 11.75
C ALA A 118 -4.19 -11.62 10.37
N GLY A 119 -5.28 -11.95 9.67
CA GLY A 119 -5.55 -11.48 8.30
C GLY A 119 -4.81 -12.23 7.18
N PHE A 120 -4.00 -13.24 7.52
CA PHE A 120 -3.33 -14.14 6.57
C PHE A 120 -3.74 -15.60 6.78
N SER A 121 -3.70 -16.37 5.70
CA SER A 121 -3.66 -17.83 5.71
C SER A 121 -2.27 -18.29 5.34
N ARG A 122 -1.71 -19.21 6.12
CA ARG A 122 -0.37 -19.76 5.88
C ARG A 122 -0.48 -21.05 5.08
N PHE A 123 0.46 -21.19 4.14
CA PHE A 123 0.64 -22.41 3.38
C PHE A 123 2.10 -22.85 3.44
N ALA A 124 2.31 -24.15 3.64
CA ALA A 124 3.58 -24.81 3.46
C ALA A 124 3.68 -25.39 2.05
N PHE A 125 4.88 -25.44 1.49
CA PHE A 125 5.15 -26.09 0.22
C PHE A 125 6.52 -26.77 0.23
N ALA A 126 6.74 -27.65 -0.74
CA ALA A 126 8.03 -28.31 -0.92
C ALA A 126 8.43 -28.37 -2.40
N LEU A 127 9.73 -28.17 -2.67
CA LEU A 127 10.35 -28.37 -3.98
C LEU A 127 11.24 -29.60 -3.88
N TYR A 128 10.95 -30.64 -4.65
CA TYR A 128 11.65 -31.93 -4.55
C TYR A 128 11.83 -32.63 -5.90
N ASP A 129 11.46 -31.99 -6.99
CA ASP A 129 11.62 -32.46 -8.37
C ASP A 129 11.96 -31.24 -9.23
N HIS A 130 12.64 -31.45 -10.36
CA HIS A 130 13.21 -30.38 -11.20
C HIS A 130 14.13 -29.39 -10.45
N VAL A 131 14.84 -29.89 -9.44
CA VAL A 131 15.74 -29.13 -8.55
C VAL A 131 17.12 -29.82 -8.42
N PRO A 132 18.17 -29.12 -7.92
CA PRO A 132 19.51 -29.70 -7.80
C PRO A 132 19.59 -31.03 -7.03
N SER A 133 20.57 -31.86 -7.40
CA SER A 133 20.78 -33.19 -6.82
C SER A 133 22.04 -33.30 -5.94
N PRO A 134 22.07 -34.20 -4.94
CA PRO A 134 23.24 -34.42 -4.07
C PRO A 134 24.51 -34.89 -4.79
N GLY A 135 24.38 -35.48 -5.97
CA GLY A 135 25.49 -36.07 -6.76
C GLY A 135 26.24 -35.08 -7.65
N MET A 136 25.92 -33.79 -7.58
CA MET A 136 26.52 -32.76 -8.42
C MET A 136 28.01 -32.55 -8.13
N SER A 137 28.80 -32.29 -9.18
CA SER A 137 30.19 -31.87 -9.02
C SER A 137 30.28 -30.52 -8.29
N GLY A 138 31.39 -30.22 -7.62
CA GLY A 138 31.57 -28.91 -6.96
C GLY A 138 31.38 -27.72 -7.92
N THR A 139 31.80 -27.87 -9.18
CA THR A 139 31.59 -26.85 -10.23
C THR A 139 30.14 -26.74 -10.67
N SER A 140 29.40 -27.84 -10.68
CA SER A 140 27.97 -27.83 -10.98
C SER A 140 27.20 -27.19 -9.83
N LEU A 141 27.59 -27.48 -8.59
CA LEU A 141 26.98 -26.92 -7.39
C LEU A 141 27.17 -25.40 -7.28
N THR A 142 28.33 -24.88 -7.66
CA THR A 142 28.58 -23.42 -7.66
C THR A 142 27.78 -22.66 -8.72
N ARG A 143 27.24 -23.37 -9.72
CA ARG A 143 26.39 -22.81 -10.78
C ARG A 143 24.90 -23.12 -10.59
N ALA A 144 24.55 -23.89 -9.57
CA ALA A 144 23.17 -24.22 -9.29
C ALA A 144 22.44 -22.99 -8.77
N VAL A 145 21.37 -22.62 -9.47
CA VAL A 145 20.52 -21.48 -9.18
C VAL A 145 19.09 -21.98 -9.28
N VAL A 146 18.32 -21.91 -8.20
CA VAL A 146 16.87 -22.12 -8.24
C VAL A 146 16.23 -20.76 -8.04
N GLU A 147 15.45 -20.32 -9.01
CA GLU A 147 14.61 -19.14 -8.85
C GLU A 147 13.23 -19.55 -8.39
N VAL A 148 12.64 -18.75 -7.51
CA VAL A 148 11.36 -19.02 -6.88
C VAL A 148 10.59 -17.72 -6.79
N ILE A 149 9.28 -17.77 -7.05
CA ILE A 149 8.40 -16.62 -6.92
C ILE A 149 6.98 -17.09 -6.56
N PRO A 150 6.43 -16.68 -5.39
CA PRO A 150 5.01 -16.84 -5.11
C PRO A 150 4.16 -16.06 -6.11
N VAL A 151 3.01 -16.63 -6.46
CA VAL A 151 2.05 -16.02 -7.37
C VAL A 151 0.62 -16.17 -6.85
N LEU A 152 -0.18 -15.13 -7.01
CA LEU A 152 -1.61 -15.11 -6.72
C LEU A 152 -2.36 -14.91 -8.04
N THR A 153 -3.21 -15.86 -8.41
CA THR A 153 -3.94 -15.84 -9.69
C THR A 153 -5.42 -15.54 -9.47
N ARG A 154 -5.97 -14.58 -10.22
CA ARG A 154 -7.39 -14.21 -10.21
C ARG A 154 -7.90 -14.00 -11.63
N GLY A 155 -8.68 -14.95 -12.14
CA GLY A 155 -9.04 -14.96 -13.56
C GLY A 155 -7.78 -15.07 -14.42
N ASP A 156 -7.60 -14.12 -15.33
CA ASP A 156 -6.41 -14.04 -16.21
C ASP A 156 -5.27 -13.20 -15.61
N HIS A 157 -5.51 -12.50 -14.47
CA HIS A 157 -4.51 -11.67 -13.80
C HIS A 157 -3.65 -12.47 -12.81
N ARG A 158 -2.35 -12.17 -12.77
CA ARG A 158 -1.40 -12.76 -11.84
C ARG A 158 -0.62 -11.69 -11.10
N LEU A 159 -0.49 -11.83 -9.78
CA LEU A 159 0.32 -10.96 -8.93
C LEU A 159 1.47 -11.76 -8.34
N PHE A 160 2.70 -11.28 -8.48
CA PHE A 160 3.92 -11.95 -8.03
C PHE A 160 4.51 -11.25 -6.82
N ASP A 161 4.99 -12.01 -5.82
CA ASP A 161 5.54 -11.43 -4.59
C ASP A 161 6.82 -10.61 -4.82
N HIS A 162 6.73 -9.29 -4.66
CA HIS A 162 7.84 -8.34 -4.71
C HIS A 162 7.98 -7.54 -3.41
N ASN A 163 7.58 -8.14 -2.28
CA ASN A 163 7.63 -7.49 -0.98
C ASN A 163 9.07 -7.44 -0.40
N ARG A 164 9.93 -8.41 -0.75
CA ARG A 164 11.37 -8.43 -0.39
C ARG A 164 12.32 -8.02 -1.51
N ASN A 165 11.87 -8.17 -2.76
CA ASN A 165 12.67 -7.94 -3.95
C ASN A 165 12.23 -6.63 -4.64
N PRO A 166 13.04 -5.56 -4.60
CA PRO A 166 12.61 -4.25 -5.07
C PRO A 166 12.49 -4.14 -6.59
N GLY A 167 13.25 -4.93 -7.38
CA GLY A 167 13.16 -4.92 -8.84
C GLY A 167 11.94 -5.68 -9.35
N GLU A 168 11.28 -5.14 -10.39
CA GLU A 168 10.08 -5.73 -11.01
C GLU A 168 10.31 -7.08 -11.69
N TRP A 169 11.58 -7.46 -11.89
CA TRP A 169 12.00 -8.69 -12.55
C TRP A 169 12.77 -9.63 -11.61
N ASP A 170 12.90 -9.25 -10.35
CA ASP A 170 13.73 -9.96 -9.39
C ASP A 170 12.95 -11.13 -8.76
N ASN A 171 13.39 -12.34 -9.04
CA ASN A 171 12.92 -13.55 -8.36
C ASN A 171 13.70 -13.75 -7.05
N TYR A 172 13.12 -14.54 -6.13
CA TYR A 172 13.94 -15.08 -5.06
C TYR A 172 14.92 -16.11 -5.63
N VAL A 173 16.17 -16.07 -5.17
CA VAL A 173 17.23 -16.93 -5.70
C VAL A 173 17.80 -17.79 -4.59
N LEU A 174 17.85 -19.12 -4.80
CA LEU A 174 18.61 -20.06 -3.98
C LEU A 174 19.87 -20.46 -4.72
N ASN A 175 21.04 -20.20 -4.14
CA ASN A 175 22.32 -20.56 -4.74
C ASN A 175 23.39 -20.82 -3.66
N LEU A 176 24.61 -21.14 -4.08
CA LEU A 176 25.69 -21.42 -3.12
C LEU A 176 26.04 -20.21 -2.22
N ASN A 177 25.87 -18.97 -2.72
CA ASN A 177 26.26 -17.76 -1.99
C ASN A 177 25.36 -17.49 -0.78
N ASN A 178 24.08 -17.81 -0.86
CA ASN A 178 23.15 -17.73 0.27
C ASN A 178 22.92 -19.08 0.96
N GLY A 179 23.73 -20.10 0.64
CA GLY A 179 23.61 -21.43 1.24
C GLY A 179 22.38 -22.21 0.78
N PHE A 180 21.72 -21.79 -0.31
CA PHE A 180 20.40 -22.26 -0.76
C PHE A 180 19.33 -22.05 0.32
N LEU A 181 19.31 -20.85 0.89
CA LEU A 181 18.40 -20.45 1.96
C LEU A 181 17.80 -19.06 1.68
N ILE A 182 16.49 -18.98 1.84
CA ILE A 182 15.76 -17.74 2.08
C ILE A 182 15.36 -17.77 3.55
N PRO A 183 15.94 -16.90 4.40
CA PRO A 183 15.70 -16.96 5.83
C PRO A 183 14.27 -16.52 6.16
N TRP A 184 13.74 -17.14 7.21
CA TRP A 184 12.47 -16.78 7.83
C TRP A 184 12.40 -15.30 8.16
N ASP A 185 11.39 -14.64 7.62
CA ASP A 185 11.09 -13.25 7.88
C ASP A 185 9.61 -13.12 8.26
N ALA A 186 9.32 -13.01 9.57
CA ALA A 186 7.96 -12.75 10.05
C ALA A 186 7.57 -11.27 9.98
N GLY A 187 8.51 -10.38 9.64
CA GLY A 187 8.32 -8.93 9.59
C GLY A 187 8.10 -8.37 8.19
N VAL A 188 8.44 -9.14 7.14
CA VAL A 188 8.28 -8.76 5.72
C VAL A 188 6.90 -8.18 5.41
N CYS A 189 5.86 -8.79 5.98
CA CYS A 189 4.47 -8.42 5.80
C CYS A 189 3.71 -8.55 7.11
N SER A 190 4.25 -7.96 8.18
CA SER A 190 3.48 -7.86 9.40
C SER A 190 2.29 -6.92 9.18
N LEU A 191 1.06 -7.38 9.46
CA LEU A 191 -0.08 -6.45 9.64
C LEU A 191 0.07 -5.61 10.91
N VAL A 192 1.10 -5.89 11.72
CA VAL A 192 1.66 -4.87 12.63
C VAL A 192 2.37 -3.86 11.74
N PRO A 193 1.95 -2.59 11.68
CA PRO A 193 2.38 -1.66 10.65
C PRO A 193 3.91 -1.52 10.64
N GLN A 194 4.57 -2.16 9.66
CA GLN A 194 5.78 -1.60 9.10
C GLN A 194 5.36 -0.25 8.55
N ALA A 195 5.97 0.84 9.03
CA ALA A 195 5.62 2.20 8.60
C ALA A 195 5.48 2.21 7.07
N PRO A 196 4.29 2.47 6.52
CA PRO A 196 4.12 2.35 5.09
C PRO A 196 4.99 3.39 4.43
N VAL A 197 5.77 2.93 3.45
CA VAL A 197 6.49 3.81 2.54
C VAL A 197 5.40 4.57 1.80
N ILE A 198 5.21 5.84 2.14
CA ILE A 198 4.34 6.71 1.35
C ILE A 198 4.97 6.78 -0.04
N ASP A 199 4.27 6.30 -1.07
CA ASP A 199 4.58 6.71 -2.44
C ASP A 199 4.33 8.22 -2.52
N PRO A 200 5.41 9.04 -2.66
CA PRO A 200 5.27 10.49 -2.67
C PRO A 200 4.33 10.97 -3.79
N LEU A 201 4.19 10.20 -4.87
CA LEU A 201 3.29 10.52 -5.97
C LEU A 201 1.83 10.14 -5.69
N ALA A 202 1.59 9.06 -4.94
CA ALA A 202 0.24 8.68 -4.51
C ALA A 202 -0.33 9.70 -3.51
N ALA A 203 0.53 10.22 -2.62
CA ALA A 203 0.11 11.16 -1.59
C ALA A 203 0.31 12.65 -1.95
N ALA A 204 0.85 12.95 -3.14
CA ALA A 204 1.04 14.32 -3.62
C ALA A 204 -0.31 15.08 -3.71
N PRO A 205 -0.31 16.42 -3.51
CA PRO A 205 -1.49 17.27 -3.77
C PRO A 205 -2.08 16.96 -5.14
N ARG A 206 -3.37 16.63 -5.23
CA ARG A 206 -4.04 16.40 -6.52
C ARG A 206 -5.11 17.45 -6.77
N ALA A 207 -5.10 18.02 -7.97
CA ALA A 207 -6.18 18.85 -8.47
C ALA A 207 -6.57 18.41 -9.88
N THR A 208 -7.85 18.50 -10.19
CA THR A 208 -8.40 18.07 -11.47
C THR A 208 -8.85 19.28 -12.26
N ILE A 209 -8.41 19.37 -13.51
CA ILE A 209 -8.94 20.33 -14.47
C ILE A 209 -9.79 19.56 -15.48
N SER A 210 -11.09 19.77 -15.42
CA SER A 210 -12.09 19.12 -16.26
C SER A 210 -12.48 20.03 -17.43
N PHE A 211 -12.41 19.49 -18.63
CA PHE A 211 -12.86 20.12 -19.87
C PHE A 211 -14.10 19.38 -20.38
N PRO A 212 -15.32 19.77 -19.95
CA PRO A 212 -16.54 19.08 -20.32
C PRO A 212 -16.87 19.25 -21.80
N ALA A 213 -17.71 18.35 -22.34
CA ALA A 213 -18.13 18.39 -23.76
C ALA A 213 -18.74 19.74 -24.18
N ALA A 214 -19.38 20.44 -23.26
CA ALA A 214 -19.86 21.81 -23.43
C ALA A 214 -19.65 22.61 -22.14
N GLY A 215 -19.41 23.91 -22.29
CA GLY A 215 -19.21 24.83 -21.17
C GLY A 215 -17.76 25.26 -20.98
N SER A 216 -17.51 25.93 -19.87
CA SER A 216 -16.17 26.37 -19.48
C SER A 216 -15.43 25.24 -18.77
N PRO A 217 -14.08 25.22 -18.82
CA PRO A 217 -13.29 24.33 -17.99
C PRO A 217 -13.55 24.57 -16.50
N GLU A 218 -13.45 23.51 -15.70
CA GLU A 218 -13.67 23.55 -14.25
C GLU A 218 -12.42 23.03 -13.53
N LEU A 219 -11.93 23.79 -12.54
CA LEU A 219 -10.86 23.36 -11.65
C LEU A 219 -11.47 22.88 -10.33
N THR A 220 -11.21 21.64 -9.97
CA THR A 220 -11.55 21.04 -8.67
C THR A 220 -10.27 20.80 -7.88
N GLY A 221 -10.21 21.32 -6.65
CA GLY A 221 -8.99 21.32 -5.84
C GLY A 221 -8.08 22.52 -6.13
N ARG A 222 -6.88 22.52 -5.55
CA ARG A 222 -5.89 23.59 -5.68
C ARG A 222 -4.63 23.04 -6.35
N LEU A 223 -4.15 23.71 -7.39
CA LEU A 223 -2.89 23.37 -8.03
C LEU A 223 -1.75 23.84 -7.13
N VAL A 224 -0.88 22.93 -6.71
CA VAL A 224 0.23 23.22 -5.81
C VAL A 224 1.53 22.72 -6.41
N ALA A 225 2.60 23.50 -6.26
CA ALA A 225 3.92 23.12 -6.73
C ALA A 225 4.40 21.83 -6.04
N GLY A 226 4.96 20.89 -6.79
CA GLY A 226 5.29 19.55 -6.31
C GLY A 226 4.10 18.57 -6.27
N GLY A 227 2.90 19.02 -6.59
CA GLY A 227 1.69 18.19 -6.71
C GLY A 227 1.52 17.52 -8.07
N VAL A 228 0.32 17.00 -8.31
CA VAL A 228 -0.13 16.41 -9.56
C VAL A 228 -1.38 17.14 -10.06
N VAL A 229 -1.38 17.48 -11.34
CA VAL A 229 -2.59 17.92 -12.03
C VAL A 229 -3.13 16.79 -12.90
N THR A 230 -4.37 16.40 -12.66
CA THR A 230 -5.12 15.47 -13.51
C THR A 230 -5.93 16.29 -14.52
N VAL A 231 -5.69 16.08 -15.81
CA VAL A 231 -6.44 16.71 -16.89
C VAL A 231 -7.46 15.70 -17.40
N VAL A 232 -8.75 16.03 -17.26
CA VAL A 232 -9.85 15.22 -17.81
C VAL A 232 -10.46 15.99 -18.97
N TYR A 233 -10.36 15.44 -20.17
CA TYR A 233 -10.88 16.07 -21.37
C TYR A 233 -11.95 15.20 -22.03
N GLU A 234 -13.17 15.71 -22.11
CA GLU A 234 -14.24 15.02 -22.81
C GLU A 234 -13.98 15.05 -24.32
N PRO A 235 -13.83 13.89 -24.98
CA PRO A 235 -13.53 13.88 -26.41
C PRO A 235 -14.55 14.72 -27.18
N GLU A 236 -15.84 14.60 -26.88
CA GLU A 236 -16.97 15.31 -27.53
C GLU A 236 -16.87 16.84 -27.53
N ARG A 237 -16.00 17.42 -26.70
CA ARG A 237 -15.68 18.85 -26.77
C ARG A 237 -15.03 19.22 -28.11
N MET A 238 -14.25 18.31 -28.69
CA MET A 238 -13.52 18.52 -29.94
C MET A 238 -13.71 17.33 -30.90
N THR A 239 -14.61 17.50 -31.86
CA THR A 239 -15.02 16.46 -32.81
C THR A 239 -14.35 16.55 -34.17
N THR A 240 -13.61 17.63 -34.44
CA THR A 240 -12.83 17.85 -35.66
C THR A 240 -11.62 16.90 -35.75
N CYS A 241 -11.14 16.62 -36.96
CA CYS A 241 -9.94 15.80 -37.22
C CYS A 241 -9.95 14.37 -36.64
N ARG A 242 -11.13 13.77 -36.44
CA ARG A 242 -11.27 12.37 -35.98
C ARG A 242 -11.28 11.37 -37.14
N ASP A 243 -10.13 11.18 -37.76
CA ASP A 243 -10.00 10.34 -38.95
C ASP A 243 -10.11 8.83 -38.67
N THR A 244 -10.39 8.04 -39.72
CA THR A 244 -10.35 6.58 -39.64
C THR A 244 -9.47 5.98 -40.74
N HIS A 245 -8.76 4.90 -40.43
CA HIS A 245 -7.96 4.15 -41.37
C HIS A 245 -8.33 2.67 -41.30
N ASN A 246 -8.77 2.09 -42.42
CA ASN A 246 -9.27 0.71 -42.49
C ASN A 246 -10.41 0.40 -41.50
N GLY A 247 -11.25 1.39 -41.20
CA GLY A 247 -12.36 1.25 -40.25
C GLY A 247 -11.96 1.42 -38.77
N TYR A 248 -10.66 1.60 -38.48
CA TYR A 248 -10.16 1.88 -37.12
C TYR A 248 -9.90 3.37 -36.92
N PRO A 249 -10.00 3.87 -35.68
CA PRO A 249 -9.62 5.25 -35.41
C PRO A 249 -8.15 5.51 -35.74
N ALA A 250 -7.88 6.63 -36.41
CA ALA A 250 -6.53 7.03 -36.83
C ALA A 250 -6.28 8.52 -36.54
N TRP A 251 -6.72 8.96 -35.37
CA TRP A 251 -6.47 10.29 -34.82
C TRP A 251 -5.91 10.17 -33.40
N ASP A 252 -5.43 11.25 -32.80
CA ASP A 252 -5.14 11.35 -31.37
C ASP A 252 -5.38 12.76 -30.84
N LEU A 253 -5.85 12.83 -29.58
CA LEU A 253 -6.10 14.08 -28.87
C LEU A 253 -5.20 14.15 -27.66
N ARG A 254 -4.29 15.13 -27.66
CA ARG A 254 -3.26 15.28 -26.64
C ARG A 254 -3.43 16.58 -25.88
N ALA A 255 -3.27 16.51 -24.57
CA ALA A 255 -3.12 17.67 -23.70
C ALA A 255 -1.65 18.03 -23.59
N PHE A 256 -1.35 19.31 -23.68
CA PHE A 256 -0.02 19.86 -23.44
C PHE A 256 -0.09 20.76 -22.22
N VAL A 257 0.91 20.63 -21.35
CA VAL A 257 1.07 21.44 -20.13
C VAL A 257 2.42 22.11 -20.18
N LYS A 258 2.44 23.44 -20.10
CA LYS A 258 3.66 24.21 -19.90
C LYS A 258 3.71 24.74 -18.48
N PHE A 259 4.81 24.48 -17.79
CA PHE A 259 5.07 24.95 -16.44
C PHE A 259 5.94 26.21 -16.45
N ASN A 260 5.57 27.23 -15.69
CA ASN A 260 6.32 28.48 -15.57
C ASN A 260 6.86 28.64 -14.14
N PRO A 261 8.08 29.18 -13.95
CA PRO A 261 8.89 29.86 -14.96
C PRO A 261 9.81 28.95 -15.77
N SER A 262 9.91 27.66 -15.44
CA SER A 262 10.87 26.72 -16.06
C SER A 262 10.72 26.63 -17.59
N GLY A 263 9.50 26.82 -18.11
CA GLY A 263 9.17 26.71 -19.53
C GLY A 263 9.08 25.27 -20.03
N VAL A 264 9.19 24.28 -19.13
CA VAL A 264 9.07 22.85 -19.47
C VAL A 264 7.67 22.57 -20.01
N VAL A 265 7.61 21.82 -21.12
CA VAL A 265 6.36 21.36 -21.73
C VAL A 265 6.29 19.84 -21.69
N LEU A 266 5.20 19.30 -21.17
CA LEU A 266 4.88 17.87 -21.18
C LEU A 266 3.56 17.64 -21.93
N ASP A 267 3.36 16.45 -22.47
CA ASP A 267 2.12 16.10 -23.16
C ASP A 267 1.73 14.63 -23.06
N GLN A 268 0.43 14.37 -23.01
CA GLN A 268 -0.17 13.03 -22.93
C GLN A 268 -1.47 12.96 -23.73
N SER A 269 -1.82 11.77 -24.21
CA SER A 269 -3.12 11.54 -24.85
C SER A 269 -4.22 11.57 -23.78
N VAL A 270 -5.30 12.31 -24.03
CA VAL A 270 -6.43 12.48 -23.10
C VAL A 270 -7.69 11.73 -23.55
N ARG A 271 -7.52 10.77 -24.47
CA ARG A 271 -8.59 9.91 -24.93
C ARG A 271 -8.09 8.49 -25.13
N SER A 272 -9.01 7.55 -24.97
CA SER A 272 -8.86 6.16 -25.40
C SER A 272 -10.10 5.72 -26.18
N PHE A 273 -10.13 4.47 -26.66
CA PHE A 273 -11.23 3.91 -27.43
C PHE A 273 -11.82 2.68 -26.75
N VAL A 274 -13.14 2.54 -26.82
CA VAL A 274 -13.80 1.28 -26.48
C VAL A 274 -13.25 0.19 -27.39
N THR A 275 -12.86 -0.95 -26.83
CA THR A 275 -12.38 -2.10 -27.59
C THR A 275 -13.43 -3.20 -27.64
N ASN A 276 -13.40 -4.00 -28.70
CA ASN A 276 -14.14 -5.26 -28.82
C ASN A 276 -13.12 -6.37 -29.07
N ASN A 277 -12.92 -7.25 -28.08
CA ASN A 277 -11.87 -8.29 -28.12
C ASN A 277 -10.48 -7.73 -28.47
N GLY A 278 -10.06 -6.66 -27.80
CA GLY A 278 -8.77 -6.00 -28.03
C GLY A 278 -8.68 -5.16 -29.31
N THR A 279 -9.73 -5.14 -30.14
CA THR A 279 -9.78 -4.33 -31.37
C THR A 279 -10.48 -2.98 -31.09
N PRO A 280 -9.84 -1.83 -31.34
CA PRO A 280 -10.46 -0.52 -31.09
C PRO A 280 -11.69 -0.27 -31.95
N THR A 281 -12.75 0.27 -31.35
CA THR A 281 -13.90 0.85 -32.05
C THR A 281 -13.66 2.34 -32.32
N THR A 282 -14.59 3.00 -33.02
CA THR A 282 -14.54 4.46 -33.24
C THR A 282 -15.12 5.28 -32.08
N THR A 283 -15.63 4.63 -31.03
CA THR A 283 -16.17 5.29 -29.84
C THR A 283 -15.04 5.65 -28.89
N ALA A 284 -14.73 6.95 -28.80
CA ALA A 284 -13.75 7.46 -27.86
C ALA A 284 -14.36 7.75 -26.49
N PHE A 285 -13.55 7.64 -25.44
CA PHE A 285 -13.88 8.09 -24.09
C PHE A 285 -12.70 8.85 -23.48
N ALA A 286 -12.98 9.69 -22.48
CA ALA A 286 -11.96 10.48 -21.79
C ALA A 286 -10.95 9.57 -21.10
N LEU A 287 -9.66 9.81 -21.32
CA LEU A 287 -8.57 9.20 -20.58
C LEU A 287 -7.95 10.28 -19.70
N PRO A 288 -8.13 10.24 -18.36
CA PRO A 288 -7.46 11.18 -17.46
C PRO A 288 -5.94 11.11 -17.64
N ALA A 289 -5.30 12.28 -17.75
CA ALA A 289 -3.87 12.43 -17.91
C ALA A 289 -3.26 13.13 -16.69
N ASP A 290 -2.29 12.48 -16.04
CA ASP A 290 -1.63 13.00 -14.85
C ASP A 290 -0.28 13.65 -15.20
N PHE A 291 -0.07 14.86 -14.72
CA PHE A 291 1.19 15.58 -14.84
C PHE A 291 1.72 16.01 -13.47
N ILE A 292 2.97 15.67 -13.19
CA ILE A 292 3.67 16.15 -11.98
C ILE A 292 4.01 17.62 -12.18
N ILE A 293 3.59 18.46 -11.24
CA ILE A 293 3.87 19.89 -11.21
C ILE A 293 5.25 20.09 -10.59
N PRO A 294 6.24 20.63 -11.32
CA PRO A 294 7.55 20.93 -10.73
C PRO A 294 7.46 21.85 -9.51
N ALA A 295 8.33 21.64 -8.52
CA ALA A 295 8.30 22.35 -7.23
C ALA A 295 8.54 23.87 -7.33
N ASP A 296 9.10 24.36 -8.44
CA ASP A 296 9.34 25.77 -8.72
C ASP A 296 8.23 26.42 -9.56
N THR A 297 7.14 25.69 -9.85
CA THR A 297 6.06 26.18 -10.70
C THR A 297 5.19 27.21 -9.97
N THR A 298 4.99 28.37 -10.58
CA THR A 298 4.08 29.43 -10.10
C THR A 298 2.82 29.56 -10.95
N SER A 299 2.85 29.06 -12.19
CA SER A 299 1.69 28.98 -13.06
C SER A 299 1.88 27.90 -14.12
N LEU A 300 0.78 27.39 -14.67
CA LEU A 300 0.80 26.50 -15.81
C LEU A 300 -0.13 27.01 -16.93
N GLU A 301 0.18 26.60 -18.16
CA GLU A 301 -0.60 26.90 -19.36
C GLU A 301 -0.99 25.59 -20.05
N LEU A 302 -2.27 25.40 -20.34
CA LEU A 302 -2.81 24.20 -21.01
C LEU A 302 -3.29 24.51 -22.42
N TRP A 303 -3.08 23.58 -23.35
CA TRP A 303 -3.75 23.56 -24.65
C TRP A 303 -3.92 22.13 -25.14
N PHE A 304 -4.82 21.94 -26.09
CA PHE A 304 -5.09 20.63 -26.66
C PHE A 304 -4.86 20.65 -28.16
N TRP A 305 -4.36 19.54 -28.67
CA TRP A 305 -4.13 19.34 -30.09
C TRP A 305 -4.78 18.03 -30.50
N ASN A 306 -5.68 18.13 -31.49
CA ASN A 306 -6.25 16.96 -32.12
C ASN A 306 -5.59 16.77 -33.48
N SER A 307 -5.13 15.55 -33.74
CA SER A 307 -4.36 15.20 -34.92
C SER A 307 -5.00 14.01 -35.62
N GLY A 308 -5.26 14.14 -36.91
CA GLY A 308 -5.76 13.06 -37.76
C GLY A 308 -4.64 12.17 -38.31
N ILE A 309 -4.92 11.47 -39.41
CA ILE A 309 -3.99 10.51 -40.02
C ILE A 309 -2.62 11.16 -40.30
N GLY A 310 -1.55 10.40 -40.03
CA GLY A 310 -0.19 10.85 -40.27
C GLY A 310 0.33 11.87 -39.25
N GLY A 311 -0.23 11.87 -38.03
CA GLY A 311 0.18 12.77 -36.95
C GLY A 311 -0.19 14.23 -37.23
N GLY A 312 -1.37 14.45 -37.81
CA GLY A 312 -1.87 15.79 -38.12
C GLY A 312 -1.62 16.27 -39.56
N TYR A 313 -0.98 15.45 -40.41
CA TYR A 313 -0.72 15.81 -41.81
C TYR A 313 -2.01 15.98 -42.63
N ALA A 314 -3.00 15.10 -42.41
CA ALA A 314 -4.27 15.18 -43.11
C ALA A 314 -5.22 16.24 -42.52
N CYS A 315 -5.27 16.32 -41.19
CA CYS A 315 -6.09 17.26 -40.44
C CYS A 315 -5.45 17.47 -39.08
N GLN A 316 -5.39 18.73 -38.62
CA GLN A 316 -5.09 19.05 -37.24
C GLN A 316 -5.90 20.25 -36.81
N ASP A 317 -6.23 20.29 -35.53
CA ASP A 317 -6.99 21.37 -34.93
C ASP A 317 -6.56 21.55 -33.48
N TYR A 318 -6.89 22.68 -32.87
CA TYR A 318 -6.47 23.03 -31.52
C TYR A 318 -7.63 23.54 -30.68
N ASP A 319 -7.67 23.11 -29.42
CA ASP A 319 -8.54 23.72 -28.42
C ASP A 319 -7.72 24.57 -27.46
N SER A 320 -8.04 25.85 -27.43
CA SER A 320 -7.38 26.89 -26.65
C SER A 320 -8.40 27.95 -26.24
N GLN A 321 -8.06 28.79 -25.26
CA GLN A 321 -8.86 29.93 -24.82
C GLN A 321 -8.85 31.05 -25.87
N ALA A 322 -9.65 30.89 -26.92
CA ALA A 322 -9.77 31.84 -28.02
C ALA A 322 -8.43 32.21 -28.69
N GLY A 323 -7.54 31.21 -28.86
CA GLY A 323 -6.21 31.38 -29.46
C GLY A 323 -5.09 31.60 -28.44
N ALA A 324 -5.39 31.67 -27.14
CA ALA A 324 -4.41 31.66 -26.06
C ALA A 324 -4.48 30.34 -25.26
N ASN A 325 -3.37 29.91 -24.65
CA ASN A 325 -3.39 28.75 -23.75
C ASN A 325 -4.26 29.05 -22.51
N TYR A 326 -4.89 28.04 -21.93
CA TYR A 326 -5.66 28.15 -20.68
C TYR A 326 -4.70 28.35 -19.50
N PRO A 327 -4.69 29.51 -18.82
CA PRO A 327 -3.76 29.79 -17.74
C PRO A 327 -4.33 29.34 -16.39
N TYR A 328 -3.48 28.78 -15.54
CA TYR A 328 -3.82 28.45 -14.16
C TYR A 328 -2.71 28.90 -13.22
N ALA A 329 -3.11 29.51 -12.10
CA ALA A 329 -2.18 29.82 -11.02
C ALA A 329 -1.80 28.53 -10.28
N VAL A 330 -0.52 28.38 -9.95
CA VAL A 330 -0.02 27.30 -9.10
C VAL A 330 0.43 27.93 -7.80
N PHE A 331 -0.11 27.43 -6.70
CA PHE A 331 0.23 27.91 -5.36
C PHE A 331 1.55 27.28 -4.91
N PRO A 332 2.40 28.04 -4.20
CA PRO A 332 3.58 27.45 -3.60
C PRO A 332 3.15 26.43 -2.53
N ALA A 333 3.92 25.35 -2.42
CA ALA A 333 3.84 24.49 -1.25
C ALA A 333 4.23 25.29 0.01
N PRO A 334 3.77 24.88 1.20
CA PRO A 334 4.24 25.47 2.45
C PRO A 334 5.77 25.45 2.52
N GLY A 335 6.38 26.56 2.93
CA GLY A 335 7.84 26.65 3.01
C GLY A 335 8.42 25.77 4.11
N TRP A 336 7.62 25.48 5.15
CA TRP A 336 7.98 24.54 6.20
C TRP A 336 6.73 23.99 6.91
N ILE A 337 6.76 22.69 7.21
CA ILE A 337 5.80 22.00 8.09
C ILE A 337 6.61 21.21 9.10
N GLY A 338 6.31 21.31 10.39
CA GLY A 338 7.10 20.61 11.40
C GLY A 338 6.67 20.86 12.83
N GLY A 339 7.56 20.51 13.76
CA GLY A 339 7.32 20.69 15.20
C GLY A 339 6.19 19.81 15.73
N ALA A 340 6.04 18.59 15.20
CA ALA A 340 5.02 17.66 15.67
C ALA A 340 5.19 17.34 17.16
N LYS A 341 4.12 17.54 17.92
CA LYS A 341 4.06 17.35 19.37
C LYS A 341 2.82 16.54 19.72
N ILE A 342 2.94 15.70 20.74
CA ILE A 342 1.82 14.90 21.25
C ILE A 342 1.47 15.36 22.67
N MET A 343 0.20 15.67 22.89
CA MET A 343 -0.30 16.14 24.18
C MET A 343 -1.39 15.20 24.68
N LEU A 344 -0.99 14.22 25.49
CA LEU A 344 -1.87 13.36 26.29
C LEU A 344 -1.69 13.74 27.75
N SER A 345 -2.39 14.79 28.20
CA SER A 345 -2.11 15.41 29.50
C SER A 345 -3.37 15.80 30.26
N ARG A 346 -3.33 15.56 31.57
CA ARG A 346 -4.37 15.97 32.54
C ARG A 346 -4.14 17.35 33.16
N SER A 347 -2.97 17.94 32.92
CA SER A 347 -2.53 19.17 33.60
C SER A 347 -2.00 20.24 32.67
N ALA A 348 -1.94 19.96 31.36
CA ALA A 348 -1.63 20.98 30.38
C ALA A 348 -2.69 22.10 30.44
N SER A 349 -2.26 23.32 30.13
CA SER A 349 -3.12 24.51 30.21
C SER A 349 -3.59 25.01 28.85
N GLN A 350 -2.96 24.54 27.77
CA GLN A 350 -3.31 24.83 26.38
C GLN A 350 -2.72 23.75 25.47
N LEU A 351 -3.20 23.70 24.22
CA LEU A 351 -2.65 22.83 23.18
C LEU A 351 -1.22 23.27 22.84
N CYS A 352 -0.30 22.30 22.67
CA CYS A 352 1.02 22.52 22.05
C CYS A 352 1.89 23.58 22.73
N GLN A 353 1.88 23.56 24.06
CA GLN A 353 2.79 24.38 24.85
C GLN A 353 4.26 24.08 24.48
N SER A 354 5.15 25.03 24.75
CA SER A 354 6.58 24.87 24.48
C SER A 354 7.21 23.66 25.18
N ASP A 355 6.61 23.18 26.27
CA ASP A 355 7.01 22.00 27.03
C ASP A 355 6.27 20.71 26.61
N ALA A 356 5.35 20.79 25.65
CA ALA A 356 4.72 19.60 25.09
C ALA A 356 5.79 18.71 24.45
N PRO A 357 5.81 17.40 24.76
CA PRO A 357 6.82 16.51 24.25
C PRO A 357 6.70 16.38 22.73
N ASP A 358 7.85 16.36 22.06
CA ASP A 358 7.91 16.09 20.63
C ASP A 358 7.37 14.69 20.35
N TYR A 359 6.70 14.55 19.20
CA TYR A 359 6.29 13.26 18.71
C TYR A 359 7.52 12.46 18.28
N ASN A 360 7.86 11.42 19.04
CA ASN A 360 9.04 10.58 18.81
C ASN A 360 8.67 9.12 18.48
N GLY A 361 7.39 8.83 18.25
CA GLY A 361 6.91 7.49 17.93
C GLY A 361 5.44 7.28 18.28
N PRO A 362 4.91 6.08 18.00
CA PRO A 362 3.49 5.78 18.16
C PRO A 362 2.97 6.07 19.57
N PHE A 363 1.84 6.77 19.67
CA PHE A 363 1.19 7.02 20.95
C PHE A 363 0.38 5.81 21.43
N SER A 364 0.11 5.74 22.74
CA SER A 364 -0.86 4.79 23.30
C SER A 364 -2.05 5.57 23.84
N PHE A 365 -3.26 5.12 23.50
CA PHE A 365 -4.50 5.76 23.90
C PHE A 365 -5.45 4.74 24.51
N GLY A 366 -5.36 4.60 25.83
CA GLY A 366 -6.07 3.63 26.63
C GLY A 366 -7.17 4.24 27.49
N SER A 367 -7.71 3.43 28.41
CA SER A 367 -8.78 3.84 29.32
C SER A 367 -8.35 5.01 30.22
N TRP A 368 -7.06 5.14 30.54
CA TRP A 368 -6.54 6.29 31.30
C TRP A 368 -6.61 7.57 30.48
N GLU A 369 -6.14 7.54 29.23
CA GLU A 369 -6.19 8.69 28.33
C GLU A 369 -7.64 9.13 28.14
N ARG A 370 -8.55 8.20 27.80
CA ARG A 370 -9.98 8.48 27.63
C ARG A 370 -10.61 9.20 28.82
N THR A 371 -10.26 8.82 30.05
CA THR A 371 -10.99 9.25 31.25
C THR A 371 -10.30 10.34 32.06
N ARG A 372 -8.98 10.50 31.93
CA ARG A 372 -8.18 11.35 32.81
C ARG A 372 -7.49 12.50 32.10
N THR A 373 -7.27 12.41 30.79
CA THR A 373 -6.60 13.50 30.07
C THR A 373 -7.58 14.61 29.76
N THR A 374 -7.09 15.85 29.89
CA THR A 374 -7.81 17.05 29.50
C THR A 374 -7.57 17.33 28.02
N PHE A 375 -6.31 17.23 27.59
CA PHE A 375 -5.87 17.37 26.21
C PHE A 375 -5.43 16.02 25.64
N THR A 376 -5.87 15.76 24.41
CA THR A 376 -5.76 14.48 23.69
C THR A 376 -5.35 14.73 22.26
N SER A 377 -4.35 15.57 22.03
CA SER A 377 -4.13 16.14 20.70
C SER A 377 -2.72 15.95 20.21
N LEU A 378 -2.60 15.65 18.92
CA LEU A 378 -1.36 15.83 18.18
C LEU A 378 -1.40 17.20 17.50
N CYS A 379 -0.28 17.89 17.44
CA CYS A 379 -0.21 19.18 16.78
C CYS A 379 1.13 19.45 16.15
N PHE A 380 1.12 20.43 15.24
CA PHE A 380 2.27 20.82 14.46
C PHE A 380 2.12 22.27 13.99
N GLU A 381 3.19 22.79 13.39
CA GLU A 381 3.30 24.15 12.92
C GLU A 381 3.49 24.19 11.40
N VAL A 382 2.98 25.25 10.79
CA VAL A 382 3.08 25.52 9.35
C VAL A 382 3.60 26.94 9.15
N TRP A 383 4.60 27.08 8.28
CA TRP A 383 5.05 28.37 7.77
C TRP A 383 4.92 28.41 6.24
N GLN A 384 4.36 29.52 5.73
CA GLN A 384 4.26 29.77 4.31
C GLN A 384 4.46 31.26 4.01
N GLU A 385 5.43 31.55 3.14
CA GLU A 385 5.77 32.91 2.72
C GLU A 385 4.56 33.64 2.13
N GLY A 386 4.34 34.88 2.55
CA GLY A 386 3.22 35.71 2.14
C GLY A 386 1.85 35.27 2.67
N VAL A 387 1.78 34.21 3.49
CA VAL A 387 0.53 33.68 4.06
C VAL A 387 0.56 33.74 5.58
N THR A 388 1.60 33.17 6.21
CA THR A 388 1.70 33.05 7.68
C THR A 388 2.58 34.13 8.31
N ASP A 389 3.35 34.86 7.51
CA ASP A 389 4.28 35.93 7.90
C ASP A 389 3.61 37.31 8.05
N LEU A 390 2.29 37.38 7.86
CA LEU A 390 1.48 38.56 8.01
C LEU A 390 0.21 38.27 8.81
N ALA A 391 -0.43 39.32 9.30
CA ALA A 391 -1.73 39.19 9.97
C ALA A 391 -2.80 38.82 8.93
N ASN A 392 -3.14 37.53 8.84
CA ASN A 392 -4.03 36.98 7.83
C ASN A 392 -5.34 36.48 8.44
N PRO A 393 -6.49 37.18 8.27
CA PRO A 393 -7.77 36.72 8.78
C PRO A 393 -8.33 35.48 8.06
N ASN A 394 -7.80 35.15 6.87
CA ASN A 394 -8.22 34.02 6.04
C ASN A 394 -7.24 32.84 6.11
N LEU A 395 -6.37 32.81 7.12
CA LEU A 395 -5.31 31.81 7.25
C LEU A 395 -5.83 30.37 7.13
N TRP A 396 -7.02 30.10 7.66
CA TRP A 396 -7.68 28.78 7.59
C TRP A 396 -8.18 28.41 6.17
N GLN A 397 -8.37 29.36 5.27
CA GLN A 397 -8.72 29.12 3.85
C GLN A 397 -7.47 29.02 2.97
N ASP A 398 -6.46 29.80 3.32
CA ASP A 398 -5.21 29.87 2.57
C ASP A 398 -4.31 28.65 2.85
N LEU A 399 -4.47 28.02 4.01
CA LEU A 399 -3.86 26.74 4.37
C LEU A 399 -4.94 25.66 4.47
N ASP A 400 -5.04 24.83 3.43
CA ASP A 400 -5.89 23.64 3.41
C ASP A 400 -5.21 22.51 4.18
N VAL A 401 -5.61 22.30 5.43
CA VAL A 401 -4.97 21.33 6.33
C VAL A 401 -5.89 20.17 6.64
N GLN A 402 -5.47 18.98 6.25
CA GLN A 402 -6.23 17.74 6.39
C GLN A 402 -5.39 16.68 7.07
N VAL A 403 -6.05 15.82 7.85
CA VAL A 403 -5.52 14.54 8.30
C VAL A 403 -6.08 13.45 7.40
N HIS A 404 -5.25 12.51 7.02
CA HIS A 404 -5.63 11.29 6.33
C HIS A 404 -5.28 10.13 7.26
N TYR A 405 -6.27 9.38 7.73
CA TYR A 405 -6.06 8.30 8.70
C TYR A 405 -6.73 7.00 8.28
N ARG A 406 -6.20 5.87 8.75
CA ARG A 406 -6.81 4.55 8.65
C ARG A 406 -6.40 3.67 9.82
N TYR A 407 -7.21 2.66 10.11
CA TYR A 407 -6.88 1.65 11.11
C TYR A 407 -6.20 0.45 10.45
N ALA A 408 -5.36 -0.27 11.19
CA ALA A 408 -4.69 -1.46 10.66
C ALA A 408 -5.72 -2.47 10.10
N GLY A 409 -5.47 -2.98 8.90
CA GLY A 409 -6.40 -3.83 8.15
C GLY A 409 -7.36 -3.07 7.22
N GLN A 410 -7.34 -1.73 7.22
CA GLN A 410 -8.03 -0.91 6.21
C GLN A 410 -7.05 -0.45 5.13
N GLU A 411 -7.52 -0.41 3.89
CA GLU A 411 -6.70 0.04 2.75
C GLU A 411 -6.86 1.55 2.49
N ALA A 412 -8.10 2.04 2.54
CA ALA A 412 -8.41 3.43 2.24
C ALA A 412 -8.18 4.33 3.47
N PHE A 413 -7.63 5.52 3.23
CA PHE A 413 -7.60 6.60 4.20
C PHE A 413 -8.94 7.34 4.23
N ALA A 414 -9.46 7.56 5.43
CA ALA A 414 -10.47 8.59 5.67
C ALA A 414 -9.78 9.96 5.79
N THR A 415 -10.49 11.02 5.43
CA THR A 415 -9.95 12.39 5.41
C THR A 415 -10.82 13.33 6.23
N GLU A 416 -10.19 14.13 7.07
CA GLU A 416 -10.85 15.17 7.86
C GLU A 416 -10.00 16.45 7.92
N TYR A 417 -10.64 17.59 8.17
CA TYR A 417 -9.93 18.86 8.34
C TYR A 417 -9.32 18.98 9.74
N VAL A 418 -8.12 19.54 9.82
CA VAL A 418 -7.44 19.80 11.10
C VAL A 418 -7.71 21.23 11.55
N SER A 419 -7.98 21.41 12.85
CA SER A 419 -8.31 22.72 13.39
C SER A 419 -7.09 23.61 13.55
N LEU A 420 -7.12 24.80 12.95
CA LEU A 420 -6.26 25.92 13.31
C LEU A 420 -6.68 26.43 14.69
N PHE A 421 -5.78 26.43 15.67
CA PHE A 421 -6.12 26.85 17.04
C PHE A 421 -5.32 28.05 17.53
N ASP A 422 -4.15 28.32 16.94
CA ASP A 422 -3.28 29.44 17.35
C ASP A 422 -2.32 29.85 16.22
N GLN A 423 -1.69 31.01 16.38
CA GLN A 423 -0.58 31.47 15.55
C GLN A 423 0.51 32.06 16.45
N VAL A 424 1.73 31.53 16.37
CA VAL A 424 2.86 31.99 17.19
C VAL A 424 4.00 32.44 16.29
N GLY A 425 4.37 33.72 16.42
CA GLY A 425 5.30 34.36 15.49
C GLY A 425 4.73 34.32 14.08
N ASN A 426 5.50 33.76 13.14
CA ASN A 426 5.08 33.62 11.74
C ASN A 426 4.48 32.23 11.43
N ASN A 427 4.21 31.40 12.44
CA ASN A 427 3.78 30.02 12.24
C ASN A 427 2.31 29.82 12.65
N ALA A 428 1.52 29.22 11.76
CA ALA A 428 0.18 28.74 12.04
C ALA A 428 0.26 27.41 12.82
N ARG A 429 -0.58 27.21 13.83
CA ARG A 429 -0.58 26.00 14.66
C ARG A 429 -1.88 25.21 14.52
N TYR A 430 -1.73 23.94 14.16
CA TYR A 430 -2.82 23.02 13.90
C TYR A 430 -2.86 21.91 14.94
N GLY A 431 -4.06 21.52 15.35
CA GLY A 431 -4.30 20.48 16.35
C GLY A 431 -5.34 19.47 15.88
N LEU A 432 -4.94 18.20 15.89
CA LEU A 432 -5.82 17.06 15.72
C LEU A 432 -6.25 16.56 17.11
N ASP A 433 -7.55 16.60 17.43
CA ASP A 433 -8.06 15.87 18.59
C ASP A 433 -8.13 14.38 18.25
N LEU A 434 -7.59 13.54 19.14
CA LEU A 434 -7.53 12.10 18.98
C LEU A 434 -8.81 11.42 19.49
N ARG A 435 -9.62 12.08 20.33
CA ARG A 435 -10.87 11.46 20.84
C ARG A 435 -11.89 11.12 19.74
N PRO A 436 -12.12 11.95 18.70
CA PRO A 436 -13.01 11.57 17.61
C PRO A 436 -12.54 10.35 16.82
N LEU A 437 -11.23 10.07 16.83
CA LEU A 437 -10.60 8.95 16.16
C LEU A 437 -10.48 7.71 17.07
N ASP A 438 -11.20 7.67 18.18
CA ASP A 438 -11.10 6.59 19.14
C ASP A 438 -12.21 5.55 18.95
N PRO A 439 -11.90 4.35 18.40
CA PRO A 439 -12.92 3.34 18.14
C PRO A 439 -13.45 2.69 19.43
N PHE A 440 -12.79 2.90 20.57
CA PHE A 440 -13.22 2.42 21.88
C PHE A 440 -13.78 3.56 22.74
N ALA A 441 -14.32 4.61 22.11
CA ALA A 441 -15.06 5.65 22.81
C ALA A 441 -16.16 5.02 23.69
N MET A 442 -16.43 5.65 24.85
CA MET A 442 -17.44 5.13 25.77
C MET A 442 -18.81 5.04 25.09
N TYR A 443 -19.50 3.93 25.33
CA TYR A 443 -20.83 3.63 24.76
C TYR A 443 -20.85 3.45 23.25
N TYR A 444 -19.71 3.09 22.65
CA TYR A 444 -19.58 2.81 21.23
C TYR A 444 -19.10 1.38 21.00
N CYS A 445 -19.63 0.72 19.97
CA CYS A 445 -19.11 -0.54 19.49
C CYS A 445 -18.11 -0.25 18.35
N PRO A 446 -16.84 -0.70 18.43
CA PRO A 446 -15.87 -0.50 17.37
C PRO A 446 -16.38 -1.00 16.02
N ASP A 447 -16.33 -0.15 15.00
CA ASP A 447 -16.69 -0.44 13.61
C ASP A 447 -15.45 -0.62 12.70
N VAL A 448 -14.27 -0.73 13.32
CA VAL A 448 -12.97 -0.88 12.66
C VAL A 448 -12.30 -2.17 13.12
N PRO A 449 -11.30 -2.69 12.37
CA PRO A 449 -10.61 -3.90 12.78
C PRO A 449 -9.94 -3.76 14.15
N THR A 450 -10.08 -4.81 14.96
CA THR A 450 -9.50 -4.90 16.29
C THR A 450 -8.76 -6.23 16.48
N THR A 451 -7.69 -6.22 17.27
CA THR A 451 -6.93 -7.42 17.65
C THR A 451 -6.87 -7.57 19.15
N GLU A 452 -7.06 -8.80 19.64
CA GLU A 452 -6.87 -9.13 21.06
C GLU A 452 -5.39 -9.40 21.34
N TYR A 453 -4.95 -9.01 22.54
CA TYR A 453 -3.60 -9.30 23.01
C TYR A 453 -3.56 -9.37 24.55
N THR A 454 -2.55 -10.05 25.08
CA THR A 454 -2.26 -10.04 26.52
C THR A 454 -1.22 -8.97 26.80
N SER A 455 -1.58 -7.98 27.63
CA SER A 455 -0.68 -6.91 28.05
C SER A 455 0.47 -7.42 28.92
N ALA A 456 1.48 -6.58 29.14
CA ALA A 456 2.61 -6.90 30.02
C ALA A 456 2.20 -7.15 31.48
N SER A 457 1.05 -6.62 31.92
CA SER A 457 0.43 -6.90 33.23
C SER A 457 -0.33 -8.22 33.28
N GLY A 458 -0.48 -8.93 32.16
CA GLY A 458 -1.24 -10.18 32.03
C GLY A 458 -2.74 -9.98 31.80
N GLU A 459 -3.19 -8.74 31.62
CA GLU A 459 -4.60 -8.43 31.35
C GLU A 459 -4.91 -8.67 29.87
N GLN A 460 -6.07 -9.25 29.58
CA GLN A 460 -6.58 -9.38 28.21
C GLN A 460 -7.09 -8.03 27.73
N MET A 461 -6.54 -7.58 26.62
CA MET A 461 -6.79 -6.29 26.01
C MET A 461 -7.24 -6.48 24.56
N VAL A 462 -7.90 -5.47 24.04
CA VAL A 462 -8.16 -5.31 22.62
C VAL A 462 -7.50 -4.02 22.15
N GLN A 463 -7.01 -3.99 20.91
CA GLN A 463 -6.41 -2.81 20.31
C GLN A 463 -6.85 -2.61 18.87
N SER A 464 -6.78 -1.36 18.43
CA SER A 464 -6.88 -0.95 17.04
C SER A 464 -5.75 0.04 16.75
N PRO A 465 -4.66 -0.41 16.10
CA PRO A 465 -3.61 0.48 15.65
C PRO A 465 -4.14 1.45 14.58
N ILE A 466 -3.75 2.72 14.68
CA ILE A 466 -4.08 3.78 13.72
C ILE A 466 -2.79 4.31 13.10
N GLU A 467 -2.87 4.65 11.83
CA GLU A 467 -1.81 5.39 11.13
C GLU A 467 -2.40 6.55 10.34
N PHE A 468 -1.64 7.64 10.24
CA PHE A 468 -2.09 8.85 9.58
C PHE A 468 -0.94 9.73 9.10
N TYR A 469 -1.25 10.62 8.17
CA TYR A 469 -0.41 11.73 7.74
C TYR A 469 -1.23 13.00 7.62
N PHE A 470 -0.54 14.13 7.56
CA PHE A 470 -1.18 15.41 7.29
C PHE A 470 -0.88 15.85 5.87
N THR A 471 -1.77 16.63 5.31
CA THR A 471 -1.49 17.43 4.13
C THR A 471 -1.75 18.89 4.43
N VAL A 472 -0.88 19.77 3.95
CA VAL A 472 -1.02 21.23 4.06
C VAL A 472 -0.89 21.81 2.68
N ASN A 473 -1.98 22.35 2.13
CA ASN A 473 -2.07 22.66 0.69
C ASN A 473 -1.62 21.42 -0.13
N GLY A 474 -2.07 20.24 0.31
CA GLY A 474 -1.68 18.94 -0.24
C GLY A 474 -0.24 18.48 0.02
N ALA A 475 0.68 19.34 0.47
CA ALA A 475 2.04 18.91 0.78
C ALA A 475 2.02 17.96 1.99
N ILE A 476 2.59 16.76 1.82
CA ILE A 476 2.58 15.72 2.83
C ILE A 476 3.48 16.11 3.99
N PHE A 477 2.95 15.94 5.21
CA PHE A 477 3.71 16.04 6.44
C PHE A 477 3.67 14.73 7.20
N VAL A 478 4.87 14.20 7.45
CA VAL A 478 5.16 12.96 8.15
C VAL A 478 6.36 13.12 9.08
N PRO A 479 6.46 12.33 10.16
CA PRO A 479 7.70 12.21 10.93
C PRO A 479 8.76 11.49 10.09
N GLU A 480 9.81 12.22 9.71
CA GLU A 480 10.92 11.71 8.90
C GLU A 480 10.44 11.10 7.57
N ASN A 481 10.31 9.77 7.49
CA ASN A 481 9.86 9.02 6.30
C ASN A 481 8.81 7.95 6.63
N ALA A 482 8.04 8.13 7.71
CA ALA A 482 7.06 7.17 8.21
C ALA A 482 5.72 7.86 8.52
N LEU A 483 4.60 7.14 8.49
CA LEU A 483 3.35 7.69 9.01
C LEU A 483 3.43 7.99 10.51
N PHE A 484 2.62 8.94 10.95
CA PHE A 484 2.28 9.02 12.37
C PHE A 484 1.51 7.76 12.75
N GLY A 485 1.91 7.14 13.85
CA GLY A 485 1.23 5.97 14.42
C GLY A 485 0.60 6.25 15.78
N GLY A 486 -0.35 5.41 16.14
CA GLY A 486 -0.92 5.32 17.47
C GLY A 486 -1.59 3.97 17.71
N ASN A 487 -1.84 3.62 18.96
CA ASN A 487 -2.57 2.43 19.35
C ASN A 487 -3.71 2.82 20.28
N TYR A 488 -4.95 2.69 19.80
CA TYR A 488 -6.12 2.71 20.68
C TYR A 488 -6.27 1.34 21.33
N GLN A 489 -6.49 1.31 22.64
CA GLN A 489 -6.53 0.06 23.40
C GLN A 489 -7.63 0.11 24.44
N ASP A 490 -8.33 -0.98 24.68
CA ASP A 490 -9.26 -1.10 25.81
C ASP A 490 -9.21 -2.50 26.41
N TYR A 491 -9.82 -2.70 27.57
CA TYR A 491 -9.96 -4.03 28.14
C TYR A 491 -10.80 -4.94 27.24
N ALA A 492 -10.37 -6.20 27.07
CA ALA A 492 -11.14 -7.17 26.29
C ALA A 492 -12.52 -7.46 26.92
N ALA A 493 -12.70 -7.24 28.23
CA ALA A 493 -13.98 -7.31 28.93
C ALA A 493 -14.43 -5.92 29.39
N SER A 494 -14.90 -5.08 28.45
CA SER A 494 -15.31 -3.70 28.71
C SER A 494 -16.83 -3.63 28.75
N SER A 495 -17.42 -3.41 29.92
CA SER A 495 -18.88 -3.35 30.08
C SER A 495 -19.54 -2.27 29.20
N PHE A 496 -18.86 -1.14 29.02
CA PHE A 496 -19.35 -0.06 28.16
C PHE A 496 -19.44 -0.47 26.69
N ARG A 497 -18.51 -1.31 26.22
CA ARG A 497 -18.50 -1.81 24.85
C ARG A 497 -19.45 -2.99 24.69
N ASP A 498 -19.40 -3.95 25.61
CA ASP A 498 -20.17 -5.21 25.54
C ASP A 498 -21.69 -4.96 25.59
N GLU A 499 -22.15 -3.89 26.25
CA GLU A 499 -23.56 -3.47 26.23
C GLU A 499 -24.00 -2.83 24.91
N ASN A 500 -23.07 -2.26 24.13
CA ASN A 500 -23.37 -1.53 22.89
C ASN A 500 -23.01 -2.33 21.62
N CYS A 501 -22.36 -3.48 21.76
CA CYS A 501 -22.06 -4.42 20.67
C CYS A 501 -23.07 -5.58 20.52
N GLN A 502 -24.14 -5.59 21.33
CA GLN A 502 -25.26 -6.54 21.22
C GLN A 502 -26.30 -6.05 20.22
#